data_AF-A0A163G362-F1
#
_entry.id   AF-A0A163G362-F1
#
_cell.length_a   1.000
_cell.length_b   1.000
_cell.length_c   1.000
_cell.angle_alpha   90.00
_cell.angle_beta   90.00
_cell.angle_gamma   90.00
#
_symmetry.space_group_name_H-M   'P 1'
#
loop_
_entity.id
_entity.type
_entity.pdbx_description
1 polymer ?
#
loop_
_entity_poly.entity_id
_entity_poly.type
_entity_poly.pdbx_seq_one_letter_code
_entity_poly.pdbx_strand_id
1 'polypeptide(L)'
;MHHASSSTSQANAPAAQQVSAAYNECIDRAFRIPIFLSTANSLNNVQQQFFNRLVLEIEDALLFPRTLPQSEQYPETVLTNIRRLVISSYGMLAINFRRFFVQILEANVGQPPTTTPFWQGSTFSQIEPSMAFQFGLPILLVRERGTDTTNGIWAGGITPLNIFVEWDSDNQTVDEFFGSVQWREVFANWTAEVRGNYYLRTEPQFSLQMQ
;
A
#
# COMPACT_ATOMS: atom_id res chain seq x y z
N MET A 1 9.05 18.46 57.54
CA MET A 1 9.38 19.52 56.57
C MET A 1 9.90 18.85 55.31
N HIS A 2 9.07 18.82 54.28
CA HIS A 2 9.35 18.24 52.97
C HIS A 2 10.32 19.13 52.19
N HIS A 3 11.33 18.55 51.52
CA HIS A 3 11.98 19.17 50.38
C HIS A 3 11.63 18.40 49.11
N ALA A 4 11.18 19.18 48.13
CA ALA A 4 10.48 18.76 46.94
C ALA A 4 11.41 18.29 45.81
N SER A 5 10.87 17.35 45.05
CA SER A 5 11.31 16.82 43.78
C SER A 5 11.38 17.91 42.70
N SER A 6 12.51 18.01 41.99
CA SER A 6 12.63 18.77 40.75
C SER A 6 12.16 17.90 39.57
N SER A 7 10.87 17.96 39.25
CA SER A 7 10.33 17.43 37.99
C SER A 7 10.51 18.46 36.89
N THR A 8 11.33 18.11 35.91
CA THR A 8 11.60 18.83 34.66
C THR A 8 10.29 19.17 33.95
N SER A 9 10.03 20.46 33.78
CA SER A 9 8.89 21.00 33.03
C SER A 9 9.06 20.73 31.53
N GLN A 10 8.33 19.75 30.99
CA GLN A 10 7.97 19.77 29.57
C GLN A 10 6.99 20.93 29.36
N ALA A 11 7.49 21.99 28.75
CA ALA A 11 6.75 23.20 28.48
C ALA A 11 5.61 22.93 27.47
N ASN A 12 4.39 23.25 27.88
CA ASN A 12 3.21 23.36 27.03
C ASN A 12 3.48 24.40 25.92
N ALA A 13 3.47 23.97 24.65
CA ALA A 13 3.34 24.91 23.55
C ALA A 13 1.96 25.59 23.61
N PRO A 14 1.84 26.89 23.31
CA PRO A 14 0.58 27.63 23.44
C PRO A 14 -0.47 27.09 22.45
N ALA A 15 -1.71 26.95 22.91
CA ALA A 15 -2.83 26.33 22.18
C ALA A 15 -3.04 26.88 20.74
N ALA A 16 -2.73 28.15 20.49
CA ALA A 16 -2.81 28.75 19.15
C ALA A 16 -1.84 28.12 18.13
N GLN A 17 -0.66 27.69 18.58
CA GLN A 17 0.36 27.09 17.73
C GLN A 17 -0.02 25.65 17.34
N GLN A 18 -0.63 24.91 18.27
CA GLN A 18 -1.23 23.59 18.03
C GLN A 18 -2.43 23.64 17.09
N VAL A 19 -3.30 24.64 17.23
CA VAL A 19 -4.46 24.84 16.31
C VAL A 19 -3.99 25.14 14.89
N SER A 20 -2.93 25.95 14.71
CA SER A 20 -2.38 26.22 13.38
C SER A 20 -1.72 24.99 12.74
N ALA A 21 -1.06 24.15 13.54
CA ALA A 21 -0.43 22.91 13.07
C ALA A 21 -1.49 21.88 12.63
N ALA A 22 -2.52 21.67 13.47
CA ALA A 22 -3.63 20.78 13.15
C ALA A 22 -4.45 21.26 11.93
N TYR A 23 -4.61 22.59 11.77
CA TYR A 23 -5.24 23.17 10.59
C TYR A 23 -4.43 22.90 9.33
N ASN A 24 -3.12 23.13 9.36
CA ASN A 24 -2.24 22.87 8.22
C ASN A 24 -2.20 21.39 7.84
N GLU A 25 -2.16 20.49 8.82
CA GLU A 25 -2.23 19.03 8.58
C GLU A 25 -3.58 18.62 7.97
N CYS A 26 -4.68 19.26 8.39
CA CYS A 26 -6.01 19.02 7.83
C CYS A 26 -6.11 19.48 6.36
N ILE A 27 -5.61 20.69 6.07
CA ILE A 27 -5.57 21.23 4.70
C ILE A 27 -4.69 20.36 3.80
N ASP A 28 -3.51 19.95 4.28
CA ASP A 28 -2.61 19.07 3.53
C ASP A 28 -3.27 17.73 3.19
N ARG A 29 -3.97 17.11 4.16
CA ARG A 29 -4.74 15.88 3.89
C ARG A 29 -5.90 16.08 2.92
N ALA A 30 -6.56 17.24 2.93
CA ALA A 30 -7.72 17.51 2.07
C ALA A 30 -7.38 17.51 0.58
N PHE A 31 -6.10 17.74 0.21
CA PHE A 31 -5.65 17.74 -1.18
C PHE A 31 -5.05 16.41 -1.64
N ARG A 32 -4.87 15.43 -0.75
CA ARG A 32 -4.26 14.15 -1.10
C ARG A 32 -5.31 13.14 -1.54
N ILE A 33 -5.00 12.42 -2.61
CA ILE A 33 -5.92 11.42 -3.17
C ILE A 33 -5.78 10.10 -2.39
N PRO A 34 -6.85 9.54 -1.79
CA PRO A 34 -6.76 8.31 -1.02
C PRO A 34 -6.48 7.10 -1.91
N ILE A 35 -5.49 6.31 -1.52
CA ILE A 35 -5.16 5.02 -2.13
C ILE A 35 -5.17 3.92 -1.07
N PHE A 36 -5.44 2.69 -1.48
CA PHE A 36 -5.32 1.52 -0.62
C PHE A 36 -3.90 0.96 -0.72
N LEU A 37 -3.13 1.06 0.36
CA LEU A 37 -1.81 0.45 0.50
C LEU A 37 -1.94 -0.88 1.26
N SER A 38 -1.86 -1.99 0.52
CA SER A 38 -1.94 -3.35 1.05
C SER A 38 -0.56 -3.91 1.37
N THR A 39 -0.40 -4.47 2.57
CA THR A 39 0.84 -5.10 3.03
C THR A 39 0.54 -6.19 4.07
N ALA A 40 1.56 -6.93 4.48
CA ALA A 40 1.46 -7.87 5.57
C ALA A 40 1.39 -7.16 6.95
N ASN A 41 0.63 -7.73 7.88
CA ASN A 41 0.48 -7.16 9.23
C ASN A 41 1.75 -7.17 10.08
N SER A 42 2.74 -8.00 9.71
CA SER A 42 3.97 -8.19 10.47
C SER A 42 5.15 -8.18 9.51
N LEU A 43 6.08 -7.23 9.72
CA LEU A 43 7.24 -7.01 8.86
C LEU A 43 8.52 -7.20 9.67
N ASN A 44 9.56 -7.76 9.04
CA ASN A 44 10.90 -7.71 9.60
C ASN A 44 11.51 -6.29 9.44
N ASN A 45 12.67 -6.04 10.03
CA ASN A 45 13.30 -4.70 10.02
C ASN A 45 13.53 -4.15 8.60
N VAL A 46 13.99 -4.99 7.67
CA VAL A 46 14.30 -4.56 6.30
C VAL A 46 13.02 -4.30 5.51
N GLN A 47 12.00 -5.14 5.68
CA GLN A 47 10.66 -4.92 5.11
C GLN A 47 10.00 -3.67 5.68
N GLN A 48 10.18 -3.38 6.97
CA GLN A 48 9.67 -2.16 7.60
C GLN A 48 10.37 -0.91 7.05
N GLN A 49 11.68 -0.96 6.83
CA GLN A 49 12.42 0.13 6.19
C GLN A 49 11.91 0.38 4.76
N PHE A 50 11.72 -0.68 3.98
CA PHE A 50 11.13 -0.60 2.65
C PHE A 50 9.73 0.02 2.68
N PHE A 51 8.87 -0.46 3.57
CA PHE A 51 7.51 0.03 3.73
C PHE A 51 7.47 1.51 4.12
N ASN A 52 8.30 1.93 5.07
CA ASN A 52 8.38 3.33 5.50
C ASN A 52 8.86 4.22 4.34
N ARG A 53 9.87 3.80 3.59
CA ARG A 53 10.35 4.55 2.42
C ARG A 53 9.27 4.63 1.34
N LEU A 54 8.54 3.54 1.08
CA LEU A 54 7.41 3.56 0.14
C LEU A 54 6.33 4.55 0.55
N VAL A 55 5.97 4.62 1.84
CA VAL A 55 4.99 5.59 2.33
C VAL A 55 5.44 7.01 1.99
N LEU A 56 6.72 7.34 2.18
CA LEU A 56 7.25 8.66 1.81
C LEU A 56 7.12 8.94 0.31
N GLU A 57 7.44 7.98 -0.56
CA GLU A 57 7.27 8.13 -2.02
C GLU A 57 5.81 8.41 -2.40
N ILE A 58 4.86 7.76 -1.73
CA ILE A 58 3.41 7.96 -1.92
C ILE A 58 2.98 9.35 -1.45
N GLU A 59 3.46 9.80 -0.29
CA GLU A 59 3.14 11.13 0.23
C GLU A 59 3.75 12.24 -0.62
N ASP A 60 4.99 12.09 -1.10
CA ASP A 60 5.65 13.02 -2.02
C ASP A 60 4.91 13.13 -3.36
N ALA A 61 4.21 12.07 -3.77
CA ALA A 61 3.33 12.06 -4.92
C ALA A 61 1.94 12.70 -4.66
N LEU A 62 1.72 13.28 -3.48
CA LEU A 62 0.45 13.86 -3.02
C LEU A 62 -0.69 12.84 -2.97
N LEU A 63 -0.37 11.58 -2.66
CA LEU A 63 -1.33 10.52 -2.42
C LEU A 63 -1.43 10.25 -0.91
N PHE A 64 -2.57 9.71 -0.48
CA PHE A 64 -2.84 9.40 0.92
C PHE A 64 -2.95 7.88 1.11
N PRO A 65 -1.90 7.19 1.58
CA PRO A 65 -1.92 5.75 1.77
C PRO A 65 -2.81 5.37 2.96
N ARG A 66 -3.70 4.39 2.75
CA ARG A 66 -4.54 3.81 3.80
C ARG A 66 -4.30 2.31 3.89
N THR A 67 -4.09 1.79 5.10
CA THR A 67 -3.72 0.40 5.35
C THR A 67 -4.54 -0.20 6.50
N LEU A 68 -5.06 -1.41 6.31
CA LEU A 68 -5.67 -2.20 7.38
C LEU A 68 -4.62 -3.01 8.15
N PRO A 69 -4.74 -3.19 9.47
CA PRO A 69 -5.59 -2.43 10.41
C PRO A 69 -4.86 -1.18 10.97
N GLN A 70 -3.81 -0.70 10.30
CA GLN A 70 -2.86 0.26 10.85
C GLN A 70 -3.44 1.68 10.90
N SER A 71 -3.85 2.22 9.75
CA SER A 71 -4.47 3.56 9.68
C SER A 71 -6.00 3.49 9.71
N GLU A 72 -6.57 2.31 9.44
CA GLU A 72 -7.99 2.10 9.26
C GLU A 72 -8.46 0.99 10.21
N GLN A 73 -9.42 1.30 11.08
CA GLN A 73 -10.04 0.33 11.98
C GLN A 73 -11.55 0.51 11.97
N TYR A 74 -12.23 -0.58 11.72
CA TYR A 74 -13.66 -0.62 11.43
C TYR A 74 -14.27 -1.79 12.19
N PRO A 75 -15.45 -1.63 12.83
CA PRO A 75 -16.08 -2.70 13.60
C PRO A 75 -16.62 -3.84 12.72
N GLU A 76 -16.65 -3.67 11.40
CA GLU A 76 -17.18 -4.67 10.47
C GLU A 76 -16.21 -5.83 10.19
N THR A 77 -16.73 -6.85 9.49
CA THR A 77 -15.94 -8.03 9.11
C THR A 77 -14.82 -7.67 8.12
N VAL A 78 -13.74 -8.45 8.12
CA VAL A 78 -12.52 -8.17 7.33
C VAL A 78 -12.81 -7.88 5.85
N LEU A 79 -13.60 -8.72 5.17
CA LEU A 79 -13.92 -8.49 3.75
C LEU A 79 -14.79 -7.25 3.53
N THR A 80 -15.62 -6.87 4.50
CA THR A 80 -16.41 -5.63 4.45
C THR A 80 -15.50 -4.41 4.56
N ASN A 81 -14.49 -4.48 5.43
CA ASN A 81 -13.48 -3.42 5.60
C ASN A 81 -12.65 -3.25 4.33
N ILE A 82 -12.17 -4.37 3.76
CA ILE A 82 -11.44 -4.36 2.48
C ILE A 82 -12.31 -3.72 1.39
N ARG A 83 -13.58 -4.15 1.26
CA ARG A 83 -14.51 -3.57 0.28
C ARG A 83 -14.71 -2.07 0.47
N ARG A 84 -14.86 -1.61 1.72
CA ARG A 84 -15.00 -0.18 2.02
C ARG A 84 -13.76 0.60 1.60
N LEU A 85 -12.57 0.09 1.87
CA LEU A 85 -11.33 0.76 1.44
C LEU A 85 -11.19 0.77 -0.07
N VAL A 86 -11.52 -0.32 -0.75
CA VAL A 86 -11.55 -0.35 -2.22
C VAL A 86 -12.51 0.72 -2.77
N ILE A 87 -13.74 0.80 -2.26
CA ILE A 87 -14.75 1.76 -2.74
C ILE A 87 -14.35 3.22 -2.48
N SER A 88 -13.66 3.48 -1.38
CA SER A 88 -13.27 4.85 -0.98
C SER A 88 -11.86 5.24 -1.44
N SER A 89 -11.18 4.39 -2.21
CA SER A 89 -9.84 4.67 -2.78
C SER A 89 -9.95 4.95 -4.27
N TYR A 90 -8.93 5.61 -4.81
CA TYR A 90 -8.82 5.90 -6.25
C TYR A 90 -7.65 5.18 -6.92
N GLY A 91 -6.87 4.45 -6.15
CA GLY A 91 -5.82 3.55 -6.62
C GLY A 91 -5.49 2.54 -5.54
N MET A 92 -4.76 1.50 -5.91
CA MET A 92 -4.27 0.51 -4.97
C MET A 92 -2.81 0.15 -5.27
N LEU A 93 -2.01 0.06 -4.21
CA LEU A 93 -0.66 -0.48 -4.25
C LEU A 93 -0.59 -1.66 -3.28
N ALA A 94 -0.22 -2.84 -3.78
CA ALA A 94 -0.06 -4.03 -2.96
C ALA A 94 1.39 -4.44 -2.87
N ILE A 95 1.81 -4.88 -1.69
CA ILE A 95 3.13 -5.45 -1.45
C ILE A 95 3.00 -6.91 -1.01
N ASN A 96 3.70 -7.79 -1.71
CA ASN A 96 3.83 -9.20 -1.34
C ASN A 96 5.22 -9.48 -0.80
N PHE A 97 5.41 -9.27 0.50
CA PHE A 97 6.64 -9.61 1.19
C PHE A 97 6.78 -11.12 1.45
N ARG A 98 8.02 -11.59 1.59
CA ARG A 98 8.32 -12.94 2.09
C ARG A 98 7.83 -13.06 3.53
N ARG A 99 7.01 -14.08 3.84
CA ARG A 99 6.54 -14.35 5.20
C ARG A 99 6.85 -15.76 5.68
N PHE A 100 6.42 -16.76 4.91
CA PHE A 100 6.55 -18.16 5.29
C PHE A 100 7.36 -18.90 4.24
N PHE A 101 8.42 -19.59 4.66
CA PHE A 101 9.13 -20.49 3.76
C PHE A 101 8.39 -21.83 3.73
N VAL A 102 7.89 -22.20 2.56
CA VAL A 102 6.99 -23.34 2.41
C VAL A 102 7.50 -24.32 1.36
N GLN A 103 7.14 -25.59 1.54
CA GLN A 103 7.37 -26.67 0.59
C GLN A 103 6.05 -27.41 0.36
N ILE A 104 5.72 -27.68 -0.89
CA ILE A 104 4.57 -28.52 -1.23
C ILE A 104 5.02 -29.98 -1.09
N LEU A 105 4.43 -30.70 -0.14
CA LEU A 105 4.76 -32.11 0.13
C LEU A 105 3.94 -33.07 -0.71
N GLU A 106 2.69 -32.72 -0.99
CA GLU A 106 1.74 -33.56 -1.70
C GLU A 106 0.70 -32.69 -2.42
N ALA A 107 0.17 -33.20 -3.54
CA ALA A 107 -0.98 -32.62 -4.23
C ALA A 107 -2.09 -33.68 -4.30
N ASN A 108 -3.31 -33.29 -3.93
CA ASN A 108 -4.46 -34.21 -3.96
C ASN A 108 -4.87 -34.61 -5.40
N VAL A 109 -4.43 -33.85 -6.41
CA VAL A 109 -4.64 -34.15 -7.83
C VAL A 109 -3.40 -33.73 -8.60
N GLY A 110 -2.91 -34.61 -9.48
CA GLY A 110 -1.77 -34.33 -10.35
C GLY A 110 -0.43 -34.29 -9.60
N GLN A 111 0.59 -33.79 -10.29
CA GLN A 111 1.90 -33.54 -9.68
C GLN A 111 1.91 -32.16 -9.00
N PRO A 112 2.62 -32.00 -7.87
CA PRO A 112 2.84 -30.69 -7.28
C PRO A 112 3.35 -29.68 -8.33
N PRO A 113 2.85 -28.43 -8.32
CA PRO A 113 3.22 -27.44 -9.33
C PRO A 113 4.71 -27.05 -9.24
N THR A 114 5.33 -27.28 -8.09
CA THR A 114 6.77 -27.16 -7.87
C THR A 114 7.20 -28.11 -6.75
N THR A 115 8.42 -28.61 -6.84
CA THR A 115 9.11 -29.33 -5.76
C THR A 115 10.12 -28.44 -5.03
N THR A 116 10.39 -27.25 -5.56
CA THR A 116 11.34 -26.28 -4.98
C THR A 116 10.61 -25.45 -3.92
N PRO A 117 11.11 -25.42 -2.67
CA PRO A 117 10.55 -24.55 -1.63
C PRO A 117 10.62 -23.07 -2.03
N PHE A 118 9.64 -22.28 -1.58
CA PHE A 118 9.51 -20.87 -1.92
C PHE A 118 8.96 -20.05 -0.76
N TRP A 119 9.03 -18.72 -0.88
CA TRP A 119 8.41 -17.83 0.10
C TRP A 119 6.95 -17.58 -0.24
N GLN A 120 6.07 -17.77 0.73
CA GLN A 120 4.69 -17.36 0.65
C GLN A 120 4.50 -16.02 1.35
N GLY A 121 3.74 -15.13 0.71
CA GLY A 121 3.33 -13.87 1.30
C GLY A 121 2.02 -13.97 2.07
N SER A 122 1.32 -12.85 2.24
CA SER A 122 0.02 -12.82 2.92
C SER A 122 -1.10 -13.31 1.98
N THR A 123 -2.02 -14.13 2.49
CA THR A 123 -3.24 -14.48 1.74
C THR A 123 -4.06 -13.24 1.36
N PHE A 124 -4.07 -12.21 2.21
CA PHE A 124 -4.76 -10.95 1.91
C PHE A 124 -4.11 -10.18 0.75
N SER A 125 -2.79 -10.33 0.54
CA SER A 125 -2.11 -9.78 -0.65
C SER A 125 -2.60 -10.42 -1.96
N GLN A 126 -3.35 -11.52 -1.93
CA GLN A 126 -4.08 -12.02 -3.11
C GLN A 126 -5.48 -11.39 -3.22
N ILE A 127 -6.20 -11.34 -2.10
CA ILE A 127 -7.62 -10.94 -2.04
C ILE A 127 -7.81 -9.45 -2.33
N GLU A 128 -7.05 -8.61 -1.65
CA GLU A 128 -7.23 -7.15 -1.68
C GLU A 128 -6.97 -6.57 -3.09
N PRO A 129 -5.83 -6.84 -3.77
CA PRO A 129 -5.62 -6.35 -5.12
C PRO A 129 -6.55 -7.00 -6.15
N SER A 130 -7.00 -8.24 -5.95
CA SER A 130 -8.01 -8.85 -6.81
C SER A 130 -9.36 -8.12 -6.70
N MET A 131 -9.75 -7.71 -5.50
CA MET A 131 -10.97 -6.93 -5.28
C MET A 131 -10.86 -5.53 -5.87
N ALA A 132 -9.71 -4.86 -5.73
CA ALA A 132 -9.47 -3.56 -6.33
C ALA A 132 -9.47 -3.61 -7.87
N PHE A 133 -8.85 -4.63 -8.45
CA PHE A 133 -8.89 -4.87 -9.89
C PHE A 133 -10.33 -5.06 -10.38
N GLN A 134 -11.12 -5.91 -9.70
CA GLN A 134 -12.52 -6.13 -10.04
C GLN A 134 -13.37 -4.85 -9.93
N PHE A 135 -13.04 -3.94 -9.01
CA PHE A 135 -13.69 -2.64 -8.86
C PHE A 135 -13.21 -1.58 -9.88
N GLY A 136 -12.18 -1.90 -10.66
CA GLY A 136 -11.59 -1.00 -11.65
C GLY A 136 -10.74 0.11 -11.03
N LEU A 137 -10.01 -0.18 -9.95
CA LEU A 137 -8.94 0.71 -9.49
C LEU A 137 -7.66 0.46 -10.30
N PRO A 138 -6.89 1.52 -10.62
CA PRO A 138 -5.49 1.37 -11.00
C PRO A 138 -4.71 0.63 -9.90
N ILE A 139 -4.05 -0.47 -10.27
CA ILE A 139 -3.30 -1.32 -9.33
C ILE A 139 -1.80 -1.27 -9.65
N LEU A 140 -0.97 -1.18 -8.62
CA LEU A 140 0.49 -1.36 -8.68
C LEU A 140 0.89 -2.47 -7.72
N LEU A 141 1.65 -3.44 -8.22
CA LEU A 141 2.04 -4.65 -7.52
C LEU A 141 3.56 -4.66 -7.32
N VAL A 142 3.96 -4.73 -6.07
CA VAL A 142 5.37 -4.92 -5.68
C VAL A 142 5.50 -6.25 -4.97
N ARG A 143 6.46 -7.09 -5.35
CA ARG A 143 6.78 -8.30 -4.59
C ARG A 143 8.23 -8.32 -4.17
N GLU A 144 8.48 -8.99 -3.06
CA GLU A 144 9.83 -9.39 -2.69
C GLU A 144 10.25 -10.61 -3.53
N ARG A 145 11.49 -10.61 -4.05
CA ARG A 145 11.99 -11.69 -4.90
C ARG A 145 11.85 -13.05 -4.23
N GLY A 146 11.54 -14.11 -4.99
CA GLY A 146 11.48 -15.46 -4.44
C GLY A 146 10.19 -15.77 -3.69
N THR A 147 9.22 -14.84 -3.66
CA THR A 147 7.84 -15.22 -3.37
C THR A 147 7.24 -16.04 -4.50
N ASP A 148 6.19 -16.82 -4.21
CA ASP A 148 5.43 -17.59 -5.22
C ASP A 148 5.12 -16.78 -6.48
N THR A 149 5.54 -17.30 -7.63
CA THR A 149 5.37 -16.68 -8.95
C THR A 149 4.35 -17.40 -9.82
N THR A 150 3.68 -18.41 -9.28
CA THR A 150 2.85 -19.35 -10.04
C THR A 150 1.36 -19.22 -9.74
N ASN A 151 0.99 -18.44 -8.72
CA ASN A 151 -0.37 -18.44 -8.19
C ASN A 151 -1.01 -17.05 -8.12
N GLY A 152 -2.27 -17.00 -8.56
CA GLY A 152 -3.16 -15.86 -8.39
C GLY A 152 -2.69 -14.58 -9.07
N ILE A 153 -2.92 -13.44 -8.42
CA ILE A 153 -2.64 -12.12 -8.99
C ILE A 153 -1.13 -11.84 -9.12
N TRP A 154 -0.28 -12.59 -8.42
CA TRP A 154 1.17 -12.47 -8.46
C TRP A 154 1.83 -13.33 -9.55
N ALA A 155 1.03 -14.13 -10.27
CA ALA A 155 1.50 -14.91 -11.41
C ALA A 155 1.64 -14.03 -12.65
N GLY A 156 2.73 -14.22 -13.39
CA GLY A 156 3.00 -13.48 -14.62
C GLY A 156 1.90 -13.69 -15.68
N GLY A 157 1.47 -12.61 -16.33
CA GLY A 157 0.46 -12.66 -17.39
C GLY A 157 -0.99 -12.67 -16.93
N ILE A 158 -1.26 -12.67 -15.61
CA ILE A 158 -2.62 -12.54 -15.07
C ILE A 158 -3.08 -11.08 -15.03
N THR A 159 -2.23 -10.19 -14.54
CA THR A 159 -2.51 -8.75 -14.52
C THR A 159 -2.02 -8.07 -15.80
N PRO A 160 -2.55 -6.87 -16.14
CA PRO A 160 -2.03 -6.06 -17.24
C PRO A 160 -0.50 -5.91 -17.19
N LEU A 161 0.13 -5.80 -18.36
CA LEU A 161 1.57 -5.59 -18.46
C LEU A 161 1.94 -4.25 -17.81
N ASN A 162 3.13 -4.17 -17.20
CA ASN A 162 3.75 -2.97 -16.61
C ASN A 162 3.28 -2.50 -15.22
N ILE A 163 2.48 -3.28 -14.49
CA ILE A 163 2.10 -2.92 -13.10
C ILE A 163 2.88 -3.70 -12.03
N PHE A 164 3.95 -4.41 -12.40
CA PHE A 164 4.59 -5.41 -11.56
C PHE A 164 6.08 -5.12 -11.38
N VAL A 165 6.49 -4.91 -10.13
CA VAL A 165 7.89 -4.62 -9.77
C VAL A 165 8.37 -5.64 -8.75
N GLU A 166 9.59 -6.14 -8.94
CA GLU A 166 10.23 -7.08 -8.01
C GLU A 166 11.36 -6.37 -7.27
N TRP A 167 11.35 -6.47 -5.94
CA TRP A 167 12.43 -6.02 -5.08
C TRP A 167 13.27 -7.20 -4.59
N ASP A 168 14.57 -7.17 -4.84
CA ASP A 168 15.51 -8.19 -4.40
C ASP A 168 16.15 -7.80 -3.05
N SER A 169 15.46 -8.10 -1.95
CA SER A 169 15.88 -7.72 -0.59
C SER A 169 17.23 -8.31 -0.16
N ASP A 170 17.73 -9.35 -0.83
CA ASP A 170 19.02 -9.97 -0.51
C ASP A 170 20.19 -9.27 -1.21
N ASN A 171 19.95 -8.63 -2.36
CA ASN A 171 20.99 -8.08 -3.23
C ASN A 171 20.83 -6.58 -3.53
N GLN A 172 19.74 -5.95 -3.07
CA GLN A 172 19.41 -4.56 -3.36
C GLN A 172 18.95 -3.85 -2.08
N THR A 173 19.60 -2.73 -1.76
CA THR A 173 19.18 -1.88 -0.66
C THR A 173 17.84 -1.18 -0.97
N VAL A 174 17.16 -0.70 0.07
CA VAL A 174 15.91 0.05 -0.07
C VAL A 174 16.10 1.26 -0.98
N ASP A 175 17.15 2.07 -0.76
CA ASP A 175 17.39 3.27 -1.56
C ASP A 175 17.76 2.96 -3.01
N GLU A 176 18.49 1.89 -3.29
CA GLU A 176 18.77 1.45 -4.65
C GLU A 176 17.49 1.04 -5.40
N PHE A 177 16.53 0.41 -4.71
CA PHE A 177 15.23 0.09 -5.30
C PHE A 177 14.46 1.34 -5.69
N PHE A 178 14.27 2.27 -4.75
CA PHE A 178 13.51 3.51 -4.99
C PHE A 178 14.25 4.49 -5.92
N GLY A 179 15.57 4.40 -6.01
CA GLY A 179 16.37 5.13 -7.00
C GLY A 179 16.37 4.52 -8.41
N SER A 180 15.85 3.29 -8.58
CA SER A 180 15.89 2.59 -9.86
C SER A 180 15.02 3.27 -10.92
N VAL A 181 15.43 3.14 -12.20
CA VAL A 181 14.61 3.62 -13.33
C VAL A 181 13.28 2.89 -13.38
N GLN A 182 13.28 1.57 -13.17
CA GLN A 182 12.08 0.74 -13.17
C GLN A 182 11.04 1.23 -12.16
N TRP A 183 11.44 1.47 -10.91
CA TRP A 183 10.54 1.99 -9.89
C TRP A 183 9.96 3.35 -10.31
N ARG A 184 10.84 4.30 -10.66
CA ARG A 184 10.41 5.67 -10.97
C ARG A 184 9.43 5.75 -12.13
N GLU A 185 9.66 4.97 -13.19
CA GLU A 185 8.78 4.94 -14.36
C GLU A 185 7.41 4.33 -14.02
N VAL A 186 7.39 3.16 -13.38
CA VAL A 186 6.15 2.46 -13.05
C VAL A 186 5.34 3.26 -12.03
N PHE A 187 6.00 3.82 -11.01
CA PHE A 187 5.34 4.61 -9.97
C PHE A 187 4.75 5.91 -10.51
N ALA A 188 5.46 6.62 -11.41
CA ALA A 188 4.95 7.82 -12.05
C ALA A 188 3.73 7.53 -12.94
N ASN A 189 3.78 6.46 -13.74
CA ASN A 189 2.67 6.04 -14.58
C ASN A 189 1.44 5.67 -13.75
N TRP A 190 1.61 4.82 -12.74
CA TRP A 190 0.52 4.44 -11.84
C TRP A 190 -0.07 5.65 -11.13
N THR A 191 0.75 6.58 -10.66
CA THR A 191 0.29 7.84 -10.03
C THR A 191 -0.58 8.66 -10.99
N ALA A 192 -0.22 8.73 -12.27
CA ALA A 192 -1.02 9.40 -13.28
C ALA A 192 -2.39 8.71 -13.48
N GLU A 193 -2.42 7.38 -13.50
CA GLU A 193 -3.66 6.60 -13.57
C GLU A 193 -4.55 6.82 -12.34
N VAL A 194 -3.97 6.84 -11.13
CA VAL A 194 -4.70 7.14 -9.88
C VAL A 194 -5.37 8.51 -9.96
N ARG A 195 -4.63 9.54 -10.41
CA ARG A 195 -5.18 10.89 -10.58
C ARG A 195 -6.28 10.92 -11.62
N GLY A 196 -6.09 10.28 -12.78
CA GLY A 196 -7.12 10.16 -13.80
C GLY A 196 -8.40 9.49 -13.28
N ASN A 197 -8.25 8.39 -12.54
CA ASN A 197 -9.38 7.69 -11.93
C ASN A 197 -10.07 8.53 -10.83
N TYR A 198 -9.33 9.33 -10.07
CA TYR A 198 -9.90 10.31 -9.15
C TYR A 198 -10.76 11.34 -9.89
N TYR A 199 -10.20 12.01 -10.90
CA TYR A 199 -10.93 13.00 -11.70
C TYR A 199 -12.21 12.41 -12.30
N LEU A 200 -12.14 11.26 -12.97
CA LEU A 200 -13.31 10.62 -13.58
C LEU A 200 -14.43 10.28 -12.59
N ARG A 201 -14.08 9.96 -11.34
CA ARG A 201 -15.06 9.56 -10.31
C ARG A 201 -15.57 10.73 -9.48
N THR A 202 -14.87 11.85 -9.43
CA THR A 202 -15.25 13.03 -8.64
C THR A 202 -15.67 14.23 -9.46
N GLU A 203 -15.41 14.24 -10.77
CA GLU A 203 -15.83 15.34 -11.63
C GLU A 203 -17.36 15.50 -11.60
N PRO A 204 -17.87 16.71 -11.30
CA PRO A 204 -19.29 16.97 -11.41
C PRO A 204 -19.70 16.79 -12.88
N GLN A 205 -20.79 16.07 -13.11
CA GLN A 205 -21.39 15.95 -14.45
C GLN A 205 -21.91 17.32 -14.90
N PHE A 206 -21.05 18.14 -15.49
CA PHE A 206 -21.50 19.35 -16.19
C PHE A 206 -22.16 18.93 -17.49
N SER A 207 -23.48 18.74 -17.46
CA SER A 207 -24.27 18.72 -18.68
C SER A 207 -24.41 20.17 -19.18
N LEU A 208 -23.63 20.52 -20.19
CA LEU A 208 -24.04 21.62 -21.07
C LEU A 208 -25.29 21.12 -21.82
N GLN A 209 -26.46 21.35 -21.25
CA GLN A 209 -27.69 21.37 -22.04
C GLN A 209 -27.54 22.54 -23.02
N MET A 210 -26.97 22.24 -24.19
CA MET A 210 -27.14 23.08 -25.37
C MET A 210 -28.64 23.04 -25.69
N GLN A 211 -29.33 24.11 -25.31
CA GLN A 211 -30.68 24.43 -25.77
C GLN A 211 -30.65 24.76 -27.26
#